data_AF-A0A0L8FPA1-F1
#
_entry.id   AF-A0A0L8FPA1-F1
#
_cell.length_a   1.000
_cell.length_b   1.000
_cell.length_c   1.000
_cell.angle_alpha   90.00
_cell.angle_beta   90.00
_cell.angle_gamma   90.00
#
_symmetry.space_group_name_H-M   'P 1'
#
loop_
_entity.id
_entity.type
_entity.pdbx_description
1 polymer ?
#
loop_
_entity_poly.entity_id
_entity_poly.type
_entity_poly.pdbx_seq_one_letter_code
_entity_poly.pdbx_strand_id
1 'polypeptide(L)'
;MLEHRLFSRANRPQDLFFESAPAGNRRFRANIGTQFVNVLWRSWITVVRDPASLKFRGIQTFTIGLLLGLIYLNQSINQEGVMNINGLLFILVTNTSFSSQFMVVNVFPLEMGVILRDFNSKLYSVEIYYFCKTLADLPLQILFPVLLNAIVYWMVG
;
A
#
# COMPACT_ATOMS: atom_id res chain seq x y z
N MET A 1 -19.40 39.98 -4.95
CA MET A 1 -20.17 38.77 -5.34
C MET A 1 -19.30 37.51 -5.52
N LEU A 2 -18.06 37.47 -4.97
CA LEU A 2 -17.14 36.32 -5.11
C LEU A 2 -16.90 35.57 -3.79
N GLU A 3 -17.15 36.19 -2.63
CA GLU A 3 -16.86 35.58 -1.32
C GLU A 3 -17.90 34.56 -0.85
N HIS A 4 -19.14 34.64 -1.37
CA HIS A 4 -20.20 33.68 -1.02
C HIS A 4 -19.99 32.27 -1.61
N ARG A 5 -19.04 32.12 -2.55
CA ARG A 5 -18.64 30.81 -3.12
C ARG A 5 -17.48 30.15 -2.36
N LEU A 6 -16.79 30.87 -1.48
CA LEU A 6 -15.71 30.31 -0.67
C LEU A 6 -16.27 29.58 0.58
N PHE A 7 -17.32 30.12 1.20
CA PHE A 7 -17.99 29.46 2.34
C PHE A 7 -18.83 28.24 1.97
N SER A 8 -19.23 28.10 0.70
CA SER A 8 -19.94 26.90 0.24
C SER A 8 -19.02 25.67 0.09
N ARG A 9 -17.69 25.84 0.16
CA ARG A 9 -16.73 24.73 0.15
C ARG A 9 -16.39 24.17 1.53
N ALA A 10 -16.77 24.85 2.62
CA ALA A 10 -16.49 24.44 3.99
C ALA A 10 -17.51 23.44 4.58
N ASN A 11 -18.50 23.03 3.78
CA ASN A 11 -19.55 22.09 4.20
C ASN A 11 -19.43 20.76 3.44
N ARG A 12 -18.19 20.30 3.17
CA ARG A 12 -18.03 18.88 2.87
C ARG A 12 -18.25 18.15 4.19
N PRO A 13 -19.00 17.04 4.21
CA PRO A 13 -19.18 16.28 5.43
C PRO A 13 -17.82 15.92 6.05
N GLN A 14 -16.80 15.69 5.20
CA GLN A 14 -15.39 15.46 5.55
C GLN A 14 -14.81 16.50 6.53
N ASP A 15 -15.12 17.79 6.37
CA ASP A 15 -14.47 18.89 7.11
C ASP A 15 -15.06 19.03 8.52
N LEU A 16 -16.39 18.87 8.64
CA LEU A 16 -17.12 18.83 9.91
C LEU A 16 -16.71 17.65 10.80
N PHE A 17 -16.15 16.59 10.23
CA PHE A 17 -15.66 15.43 11.00
C PHE A 17 -14.31 15.69 11.67
N PHE A 18 -13.40 16.49 11.07
CA PHE A 18 -12.09 16.81 11.67
C PHE A 18 -12.21 17.79 12.85
N GLU A 19 -13.21 18.67 12.84
CA GLU A 19 -13.53 19.62 13.93
C GLU A 19 -13.91 18.90 15.23
N SER A 20 -14.45 17.68 15.13
CA SER A 20 -14.92 16.90 16.28
C SER A 20 -13.81 16.15 17.03
N ALA A 21 -12.54 16.28 16.63
CA ALA A 21 -11.43 15.56 17.26
C ALA A 21 -11.08 16.16 18.64
N PRO A 22 -11.41 15.49 19.76
CA PRO A 22 -11.17 16.08 21.07
C PRO A 22 -9.68 15.97 21.43
N ALA A 23 -9.01 17.11 21.52
CA ALA A 23 -7.69 17.26 22.12
C ALA A 23 -7.80 17.09 23.64
N GLY A 24 -7.68 15.85 24.13
CA GLY A 24 -7.78 15.57 25.56
C GLY A 24 -7.12 14.25 25.91
N ASN A 25 -6.30 14.27 26.95
CA ASN A 25 -5.50 13.17 27.50
C ASN A 25 -6.30 11.84 27.56
N ARG A 26 -6.04 10.89 26.65
CA ARG A 26 -6.87 9.69 26.42
C ARG A 26 -6.31 8.47 27.14
N ARG A 27 -7.00 7.99 28.18
CA ARG A 27 -6.78 6.64 28.73
C ARG A 27 -7.45 5.62 27.81
N PHE A 28 -6.66 4.95 26.96
CA PHE A 28 -7.14 3.80 26.20
C PHE A 28 -7.40 2.61 27.14
N ARG A 29 -8.45 1.83 26.87
CA ARG A 29 -8.89 0.72 27.74
C ARG A 29 -7.90 -0.45 27.84
N ALA A 30 -7.00 -0.60 26.86
CA ALA A 30 -6.07 -1.72 26.78
C ALA A 30 -4.60 -1.24 26.79
N ASN A 31 -3.67 -2.09 27.20
CA ASN A 31 -2.24 -1.80 27.09
C ASN A 31 -1.81 -1.70 25.61
N ILE A 32 -0.91 -0.77 25.28
CA ILE A 32 -0.50 -0.39 23.90
C ILE A 32 -0.04 -1.61 23.09
N GLY A 33 0.74 -2.52 23.70
CA GLY A 33 1.21 -3.74 23.02
C GLY A 33 0.07 -4.70 22.65
N THR A 34 -0.91 -4.89 23.53
CA THR A 34 -2.08 -5.74 23.26
C THR A 34 -2.98 -5.14 22.17
N GLN A 35 -3.10 -3.82 22.12
CA GLN A 35 -3.81 -3.13 21.03
C GLN A 35 -3.11 -3.36 19.69
N PHE A 36 -1.78 -3.22 19.68
CA PHE A 36 -0.95 -3.41 18.50
C PHE A 36 -1.09 -4.83 17.92
N VAL A 37 -0.94 -5.86 18.76
CA VAL A 37 -1.05 -7.26 18.31
C VAL A 37 -2.45 -7.59 17.78
N ASN A 38 -3.51 -7.15 18.46
CA ASN A 38 -4.88 -7.44 18.03
C ASN A 38 -5.23 -6.77 16.69
N VAL A 39 -4.81 -5.52 16.49
CA VAL A 39 -5.05 -4.78 15.24
C VAL A 39 -4.19 -5.34 14.11
N LEU A 40 -2.93 -5.70 14.38
CA LEU A 40 -2.04 -6.33 13.41
C LEU A 40 -2.57 -7.69 12.95
N TRP A 41 -2.99 -8.54 13.88
CA TRP A 41 -3.60 -9.84 13.57
C TRP A 41 -4.86 -9.70 12.71
N ARG A 42 -5.74 -8.76 13.08
CA ARG A 42 -6.95 -8.46 12.30
C ARG A 42 -6.60 -7.97 10.89
N SER A 43 -5.65 -7.05 10.76
CA SER A 43 -5.21 -6.50 9.48
C SER A 43 -4.62 -7.60 8.58
N TRP A 44 -3.77 -8.45 9.15
CA TRP A 44 -3.16 -9.58 8.45
C TRP A 44 -4.22 -10.57 7.91
N ILE A 45 -5.21 -10.92 8.73
CA ILE A 45 -6.30 -11.80 8.28
C ILE A 45 -7.10 -11.18 7.14
N THR A 46 -7.42 -9.88 7.21
CA THR A 46 -8.14 -9.19 6.14
C THR A 46 -7.38 -9.26 4.82
N VAL A 47 -6.06 -9.09 4.89
CA VAL A 47 -5.17 -9.13 3.74
C VAL A 47 -5.05 -10.53 3.14
N VAL A 48 -4.92 -11.57 3.98
CA VAL A 48 -4.84 -12.98 3.52
C VAL A 48 -6.19 -13.51 3.01
N ARG A 49 -7.30 -12.99 3.54
CA ARG A 49 -8.66 -13.39 3.15
C ARG A 49 -9.17 -12.74 1.85
N ASP A 50 -8.38 -11.91 1.18
CA ASP A 50 -8.67 -11.46 -0.18
C ASP A 50 -7.84 -12.25 -1.22
N PRO A 51 -8.19 -13.52 -1.50
CA PRO A 51 -7.47 -14.33 -2.46
C PRO A 51 -7.65 -13.83 -3.90
N ALA A 52 -8.68 -13.04 -4.18
CA ALA A 52 -8.90 -12.50 -5.53
C ALA A 52 -7.80 -11.50 -5.86
N SER A 53 -7.59 -10.50 -5.01
CA SER A 53 -6.52 -9.51 -5.19
C SER A 53 -5.14 -10.16 -5.24
N LEU A 54 -4.87 -11.17 -4.41
CA LEU A 54 -3.59 -11.89 -4.42
C LEU A 54 -3.37 -12.69 -5.71
N LYS A 55 -4.40 -13.38 -6.21
CA LYS A 55 -4.32 -14.13 -7.48
C LYS A 55 -4.09 -13.21 -8.68
N PHE A 56 -4.84 -12.11 -8.76
CA PHE A 56 -4.67 -11.13 -9.84
C PHE A 56 -3.26 -10.55 -9.86
N ARG A 57 -2.71 -10.21 -8.69
CA ARG A 57 -1.33 -9.75 -8.55
C ARG A 57 -0.33 -10.81 -9.00
N GLY A 58 -0.50 -12.05 -8.55
CA GLY A 58 0.39 -13.16 -8.95
C GLY A 58 0.44 -13.34 -10.46
N ILE A 59 -0.73 -13.37 -11.12
CA ILE A 59 -0.83 -13.49 -12.59
C ILE A 59 -0.20 -12.27 -13.28
N GLN A 60 -0.50 -11.06 -12.81
CA GLN A 60 0.06 -9.83 -13.36
C GLN A 60 1.59 -9.80 -13.26
N THR A 61 2.14 -10.11 -12.08
CA THR A 61 3.58 -10.14 -11.83
C THR A 61 4.26 -11.19 -12.71
N PHE A 62 3.66 -12.37 -12.86
CA PHE A 62 4.18 -13.41 -13.74
C PHE A 62 4.20 -12.95 -15.21
N THR A 63 3.10 -12.39 -15.71
CA THR A 63 3.01 -11.91 -17.10
C THR A 63 4.00 -10.80 -17.40
N ILE A 64 4.16 -9.83 -16.48
CA ILE A 64 5.13 -8.72 -16.64
C ILE A 64 6.56 -9.27 -16.58
N GLY A 65 6.86 -10.16 -15.65
CA GLY A 65 8.19 -10.79 -15.55
C GLY A 65 8.56 -11.57 -16.81
N LEU A 66 7.61 -12.30 -17.38
CA LEU A 66 7.80 -13.05 -18.62
C LEU A 66 8.00 -12.13 -19.83
N LEU A 67 7.21 -11.05 -19.95
CA LEU A 67 7.39 -10.04 -21.00
C LEU A 67 8.77 -9.38 -20.93
N LEU A 68 9.17 -8.90 -19.75
CA LEU A 68 10.47 -8.24 -19.57
C LEU A 68 11.63 -9.23 -19.77
N GLY A 69 11.51 -10.45 -19.26
CA GLY A 69 12.53 -11.48 -19.45
C GLY A 69 12.71 -11.89 -20.91
N LEU A 70 11.64 -11.91 -21.72
CA LEU A 70 11.73 -12.18 -23.15
C LEU A 70 12.35 -11.01 -23.95
N ILE A 71 12.06 -9.76 -23.56
CA ILE A 71 12.61 -8.57 -24.24
C ILE A 71 14.11 -8.43 -23.99
N TYR A 72 14.58 -8.75 -22.77
CA TYR A 72 15.97 -8.56 -22.34
C TYR A 72 16.76 -9.88 -22.26
N LEU A 73 16.37 -10.89 -23.03
CA LEU A 73 16.94 -12.23 -22.95
C LEU A 73 18.44 -12.23 -23.31
N ASN A 74 19.26 -12.75 -22.40
CA ASN A 74 20.69 -13.00 -22.57
C ASN A 74 21.50 -11.77 -23.04
N GLN A 75 21.55 -10.74 -22.20
CA GLN A 75 22.20 -9.48 -22.55
C GLN A 75 23.73 -9.56 -22.42
N SER A 76 24.45 -9.23 -23.49
CA SER A 76 25.92 -9.18 -23.46
C SER A 76 26.44 -7.98 -22.66
N ILE A 77 27.53 -8.16 -21.91
CA ILE A 77 28.16 -7.09 -21.09
C ILE A 77 29.00 -6.14 -21.99
N ASN A 78 28.32 -5.50 -22.94
CA ASN A 78 28.87 -4.44 -23.78
C ASN A 78 28.31 -3.08 -23.34
N GLN A 79 28.83 -1.98 -23.88
CA GLN A 79 28.37 -0.63 -23.52
C GLN A 79 26.87 -0.41 -23.81
N GLU A 80 26.34 -1.01 -24.88
CA GLU A 80 24.90 -1.03 -25.16
C GLU A 80 24.13 -1.93 -24.18
N GLY A 81 24.73 -3.04 -23.75
CA GLY A 81 24.15 -3.96 -22.77
C GLY A 81 23.97 -3.32 -21.39
N VAL A 82 24.94 -2.51 -20.94
CA VAL A 82 24.84 -1.75 -19.69
C VAL A 82 23.69 -0.74 -19.75
N MET A 83 23.49 -0.07 -20.90
CA MET A 83 22.36 0.83 -21.08
C MET A 83 21.01 0.09 -21.04
N ASN A 84 20.94 -1.10 -21.64
CA ASN A 84 19.75 -1.95 -21.62
C ASN A 84 19.42 -2.44 -20.19
N ILE A 85 20.42 -2.86 -19.41
CA ILE A 85 20.24 -3.27 -18.01
C ILE A 85 19.75 -2.11 -17.15
N ASN A 86 20.31 -0.91 -17.34
CA ASN A 86 19.82 0.29 -16.63
C ASN A 86 18.36 0.61 -16.96
N GLY A 87 17.98 0.49 -18.24
CA GLY A 87 16.59 0.64 -18.68
C GLY A 87 15.67 -0.40 -18.04
N LEU A 88 16.10 -1.66 -17.97
CA LEU A 88 15.37 -2.74 -17.30
C LEU A 88 15.17 -2.46 -15.82
N LEU A 89 16.22 -2.09 -15.09
CA LEU A 89 16.15 -1.76 -13.66
C LEU A 89 15.19 -0.58 -13.41
N PHE A 90 15.24 0.45 -14.25
CA PHE A 90 14.33 1.59 -14.16
C PHE A 90 12.86 1.17 -14.33
N ILE A 91 12.56 0.32 -15.33
CA ILE A 91 11.21 -0.19 -15.58
C ILE A 91 10.73 -1.06 -14.40
N LEU A 92 11.58 -1.94 -13.86
CA LEU A 92 11.25 -2.80 -12.72
C LEU A 92 10.89 -1.98 -11.47
N VAL A 93 11.74 -1.01 -11.10
CA VAL A 93 11.52 -0.17 -9.90
C VAL A 93 10.27 0.70 -10.08
N THR A 94 10.06 1.27 -11.27
CA THR A 94 8.89 2.11 -11.55
C THR A 94 7.60 1.29 -11.52
N ASN A 95 7.59 0.11 -12.14
CA ASN A 95 6.42 -0.77 -12.17
C ASN A 95 6.00 -1.23 -10.76
N THR A 96 6.97 -1.67 -9.96
CA THR A 96 6.73 -2.14 -8.58
C THR A 96 6.27 -1.01 -7.67
N SER A 97 6.87 0.18 -7.79
CA SER A 97 6.48 1.37 -7.02
C SER A 97 5.05 1.79 -7.34
N PHE A 98 4.69 1.92 -8.63
CA PHE A 98 3.36 2.35 -9.05
C PHE A 98 2.28 1.34 -8.64
N SER A 99 2.57 0.03 -8.75
CA SER A 99 1.65 -1.03 -8.32
C SER A 99 1.33 -0.95 -6.82
N SER A 100 2.34 -0.67 -5.99
CA SER A 100 2.14 -0.52 -4.55
C SER A 100 1.34 0.73 -4.18
N GLN A 101 1.61 1.86 -4.84
CA GLN A 101 0.89 3.11 -4.63
C GLN A 101 -0.58 3.00 -5.05
N PHE A 102 -0.83 2.37 -6.21
CA PHE A 102 -2.19 2.16 -6.70
C PHE A 102 -3.03 1.33 -5.73
N MET A 103 -2.44 0.30 -5.11
CA MET A 103 -3.12 -0.46 -4.06
C MET A 103 -3.57 0.42 -2.89
N VAL A 104 -2.64 1.19 -2.33
CA VAL A 104 -2.90 2.02 -1.15
C VAL A 104 -3.98 3.06 -1.45
N VAL A 105 -3.92 3.70 -2.62
CA VAL A 105 -4.91 4.70 -3.05
C VAL A 105 -6.32 4.11 -3.19
N ASN A 106 -6.45 2.85 -3.59
CA ASN A 106 -7.77 2.22 -3.73
C ASN A 106 -8.29 1.65 -2.40
N VAL A 107 -7.42 1.09 -1.56
CA VAL A 107 -7.81 0.43 -0.31
C VAL A 107 -8.05 1.43 0.82
N PHE A 108 -7.22 2.48 0.91
CA PHE A 108 -7.28 3.44 2.01
C PHE A 108 -8.63 4.17 2.14
N PRO A 109 -9.25 4.70 1.07
CA PRO A 109 -10.56 5.33 1.16
C PRO A 109 -11.67 4.37 1.58
N LEU A 110 -11.56 3.09 1.19
CA LEU A 110 -12.54 2.06 1.55
C LEU A 110 -12.46 1.73 3.05
N GLU A 111 -11.25 1.72 3.62
CA GLU A 111 -11.03 1.45 5.04
C GLU A 111 -11.28 2.68 5.94
N MET A 112 -11.21 3.91 5.39
CA MET A 112 -11.40 5.18 6.10
C MET A 112 -12.68 5.21 6.96
N GLY A 113 -13.81 4.69 6.43
CA GLY A 113 -15.08 4.67 7.16
C GLY A 113 -15.04 3.82 8.44
N VAL A 114 -14.28 2.71 8.41
CA VAL A 114 -14.10 1.83 9.58
C VAL A 114 -13.21 2.50 10.61
N ILE A 115 -12.14 3.18 10.17
CA ILE A 115 -11.19 3.89 11.04
C ILE A 115 -11.92 4.98 11.84
N LEU A 116 -12.78 5.77 11.18
CA LEU A 116 -13.52 6.85 11.85
C LEU A 116 -14.48 6.32 12.93
N ARG A 117 -15.15 5.19 12.65
CA ARG A 117 -16.03 4.54 13.63
C ARG A 117 -15.25 4.02 14.85
N ASP A 118 -14.12 3.37 14.60
CA ASP A 118 -13.28 2.80 15.65
C ASP A 118 -12.55 3.91 16.46
N PHE A 119 -12.24 5.05 15.83
CA PHE A 119 -11.72 6.26 16.47
C PHE A 119 -12.74 6.91 17.40
N ASN A 120 -13.99 7.10 16.95
CA ASN A 120 -15.07 7.65 17.76
C ASN A 120 -15.40 6.75 18.97
N SER A 121 -15.18 5.45 18.83
CA SER A 121 -15.36 4.45 19.91
C SER A 121 -14.18 4.38 20.90
N LYS A 122 -13.13 5.19 20.71
CA LYS A 122 -11.92 5.26 21.57
C LYS A 122 -11.21 3.90 21.77
N LEU A 123 -11.27 3.04 20.76
CA LEU A 123 -10.67 1.71 20.82
C LEU A 123 -9.15 1.75 20.67
N TYR A 124 -8.61 2.57 19.74
CA TYR A 124 -7.17 2.65 19.42
C TYR A 124 -6.78 4.06 18.94
N SER A 125 -5.49 4.44 19.08
CA SER A 125 -4.92 5.64 18.43
C SER A 125 -4.79 5.44 16.91
N VAL A 126 -4.98 6.52 16.15
CA VAL A 126 -4.82 6.52 14.68
C VAL A 126 -3.38 6.16 14.28
N GLU A 127 -2.39 6.63 15.04
CA GLU A 127 -0.97 6.36 14.81
C GLU A 127 -0.65 4.86 14.93
N ILE A 128 -1.14 4.21 15.99
CA ILE A 128 -0.94 2.78 16.23
C ILE A 128 -1.55 1.97 15.09
N TYR A 129 -2.77 2.34 14.64
CA TYR A 129 -3.41 1.69 13.52
C TYR A 129 -2.59 1.83 12.23
N TYR A 130 -2.07 3.03 11.93
CA TYR A 130 -1.25 3.26 10.74
C TYR A 130 0.01 2.39 10.71
N PHE A 131 0.72 2.29 11.84
CA PHE A 131 1.90 1.41 11.94
C PHE A 131 1.52 -0.07 11.83
N CYS A 132 0.47 -0.53 12.51
CA CYS A 132 -0.01 -1.91 12.41
C CYS A 132 -0.37 -2.30 10.97
N LYS A 133 -1.10 -1.42 10.28
CA LYS A 133 -1.53 -1.63 8.90
C LYS A 133 -0.34 -1.68 7.95
N THR A 134 0.57 -0.72 8.07
CA THR A 134 1.81 -0.69 7.26
C THR A 134 2.63 -1.96 7.47
N LEU A 135 2.81 -2.41 8.71
CA LEU A 135 3.52 -3.65 9.02
C LEU A 135 2.81 -4.90 8.51
N ALA A 136 1.48 -4.93 8.49
CA ALA A 136 0.72 -6.06 7.96
C ALA A 136 0.80 -6.13 6.41
N ASP A 137 0.90 -5.00 5.73
CA ASP A 137 0.94 -4.94 4.26
C ASP A 137 2.37 -5.14 3.70
N LEU A 138 3.41 -4.77 4.46
CA LEU A 138 4.83 -4.86 4.07
C LEU A 138 5.27 -6.24 3.55
N PRO A 139 4.95 -7.38 4.20
CA PRO A 139 5.42 -8.69 3.76
C PRO A 139 4.96 -9.04 2.35
N LEU A 140 3.72 -8.71 2.00
CA LEU A 140 3.22 -8.90 0.64
C LEU A 140 3.84 -7.93 -0.35
N GLN A 141 4.03 -6.67 0.07
CA GLN A 141 4.65 -5.66 -0.76
C GLN A 141 6.10 -6.01 -1.12
N ILE A 142 6.80 -6.80 -0.30
CA ILE A 142 8.15 -7.30 -0.58
C ILE A 142 8.10 -8.61 -1.38
N LEU A 143 7.17 -9.52 -1.06
CA LEU A 143 7.10 -10.85 -1.69
C LEU A 143 6.94 -10.78 -3.22
N PHE A 144 5.97 -9.99 -3.71
CA PHE A 144 5.69 -9.90 -5.15
C PHE A 144 6.85 -9.33 -5.99
N PRO A 145 7.49 -8.19 -5.62
CA PRO A 145 8.63 -7.68 -6.37
C PRO A 145 9.84 -8.61 -6.26
N VAL A 146 10.06 -9.30 -5.13
CA VAL A 146 11.16 -10.29 -5.03
C VAL A 146 10.94 -11.44 -6.03
N LEU A 147 9.71 -11.94 -6.15
CA LEU A 147 9.36 -12.96 -7.15
C LEU A 147 9.56 -12.45 -8.59
N LEU A 148 9.17 -11.22 -8.88
CA LEU A 148 9.40 -10.58 -10.19
C LEU A 148 10.90 -10.53 -10.52
N ASN A 149 11.70 -10.02 -9.59
CA ASN A 149 13.14 -9.88 -9.77
C ASN A 149 13.81 -11.25 -9.92
N ALA A 150 13.37 -12.26 -9.17
CA ALA A 150 13.91 -13.61 -9.29
C ALA A 150 13.69 -14.22 -10.69
N ILE A 151 12.50 -14.03 -11.28
CA ILE A 151 12.19 -14.48 -12.64
C ILE A 151 13.06 -13.73 -13.66
N VAL A 152 13.08 -12.40 -13.58
CA VAL A 152 13.80 -11.56 -14.54
C VAL A 152 15.31 -11.78 -14.46
N TYR A 153 15.87 -11.92 -13.25
CA TYR A 153 17.29 -12.21 -13.05
C TYR A 153 17.70 -13.50 -13.76
N TRP A 154 16.93 -14.57 -13.59
CA TRP A 154 17.21 -15.85 -14.27
C TRP A 154 17.10 -15.78 -15.79
N MET A 155 16.22 -14.92 -16.33
CA MET A 155 16.02 -14.79 -17.78
C MET A 155 17.03 -13.87 -18.47
N VAL A 156 17.51 -12.86 -17.76
CA VAL A 156 18.48 -11.88 -18.30
C VAL A 156 19.90 -12.45 -18.30
N GLY A 157 20.25 -13.28 -17.30
CA GLY A 157 21.58 -13.88 -17.14
C GLY A 157 22.43 -13.11 -16.13
#